data_AF-A0A1V5UL15-F1
#
_entry.id   AF-A0A1V5UL15-F1
#
_cell.length_a   1.000
_cell.length_b   1.000
_cell.length_c   1.000
_cell.angle_alpha   90.00
_cell.angle_beta   90.00
_cell.angle_gamma   90.00
#
_symmetry.space_group_name_H-M   'P 1'
#
loop_
_entity.id
_entity.type
_entity.pdbx_description
1 polymer ?
#
loop_
_entity_poly.entity_id
_entity_poly.type
_entity_poly.pdbx_seq_one_letter_code
_entity_poly.pdbx_strand_id
1 'polypeptide(L)'
;MVWNESAHERNRALSGAYKKLIAARKKYDALAYGGFRIVYAAGGVICFIRKHLRETIISVINTSTKPAAPAFCAEELFLMHGISETEIIFDSTAHESPELISPNEGAKTHSGRKKINRAPERAPNKMKLSGAGLEFFINPESSMVAYIREE
;
A
#
# COMPACT_ATOMS: atom_id res chain seq x y z
N MET A 1 -21.11 -13.20 -14.84
CA MET A 1 -19.64 -13.03 -14.73
C MET A 1 -19.11 -12.89 -16.15
N VAL A 2 -18.44 -11.79 -16.49
CA VAL A 2 -17.99 -11.53 -17.87
C VAL A 2 -16.76 -12.40 -18.15
N TRP A 3 -16.89 -13.35 -19.07
CA TRP A 3 -15.87 -14.33 -19.40
C TRP A 3 -14.98 -13.83 -20.54
N ASN A 4 -14.10 -12.87 -20.25
CA ASN A 4 -13.00 -12.52 -21.14
C ASN A 4 -11.67 -12.75 -20.39
N GLU A 5 -10.64 -13.25 -21.08
CA GLU A 5 -9.38 -13.67 -20.45
C GLU A 5 -8.68 -12.50 -19.72
N SER A 6 -8.70 -11.29 -20.28
CA SER A 6 -8.12 -10.10 -19.66
C SER A 6 -8.85 -9.66 -18.39
N ALA A 7 -10.16 -9.83 -18.33
CA ALA A 7 -11.00 -9.55 -17.17
C ALA A 7 -10.77 -10.61 -16.11
N HIS A 8 -10.53 -11.86 -16.49
CA HIS A 8 -10.21 -12.94 -15.58
C HIS A 8 -8.87 -12.71 -14.84
N GLU A 9 -7.81 -12.32 -15.55
CA GLU A 9 -6.51 -12.00 -14.94
C GLU A 9 -6.60 -10.81 -13.97
N ARG A 10 -7.27 -9.72 -14.39
CA ARG A 10 -7.52 -8.56 -13.53
C ARG A 10 -8.35 -8.90 -12.28
N ASN A 11 -9.41 -9.68 -12.44
CA ASN A 11 -10.26 -10.10 -11.32
C ASN A 11 -9.49 -10.99 -10.33
N ARG A 12 -8.60 -11.86 -10.83
CA ARG A 12 -7.73 -12.68 -9.98
C ARG A 12 -6.71 -11.84 -9.20
N ALA A 13 -6.10 -10.84 -9.86
CA ALA A 13 -5.20 -9.88 -9.23
C ALA A 13 -5.89 -9.11 -8.09
N LEU A 14 -7.10 -8.61 -8.36
CA LEU A 14 -7.94 -7.93 -7.36
C LEU A 14 -8.30 -8.85 -6.19
N SER A 15 -8.71 -10.10 -6.46
CA SER A 15 -8.99 -11.07 -5.39
C SER A 15 -7.76 -11.33 -4.50
N GLY A 16 -6.56 -11.42 -5.11
CA GLY A 16 -5.29 -11.51 -4.38
C GLY A 16 -5.02 -10.29 -3.50
N ALA A 17 -5.26 -9.08 -4.03
CA ALA A 17 -5.20 -7.82 -3.28
C ALA A 17 -6.06 -7.86 -2.01
N TYR A 18 -7.33 -8.24 -2.16
CA TYR A 18 -8.28 -8.33 -1.05
C TYR A 18 -7.82 -9.31 0.03
N LYS A 19 -7.29 -10.48 -0.36
CA LYS A 19 -6.75 -11.45 0.60
C LYS A 19 -5.57 -10.86 1.38
N LYS A 20 -4.67 -10.13 0.71
CA LYS A 20 -3.54 -9.43 1.37
C LYS A 20 -4.04 -8.38 2.37
N LEU A 21 -5.05 -7.59 2.01
CA LEU A 21 -5.65 -6.60 2.92
C LEU A 21 -6.29 -7.25 4.16
N ILE A 22 -6.99 -8.38 3.98
CA ILE A 22 -7.55 -9.14 5.10
C ILE A 22 -6.44 -9.70 6.00
N ALA A 23 -5.37 -10.24 5.41
CA ALA A 23 -4.21 -10.72 6.16
C ALA A 23 -3.52 -9.59 6.93
N ALA A 24 -3.32 -8.42 6.30
CA ALA A 24 -2.76 -7.24 6.94
C ALA A 24 -3.62 -6.80 8.14
N ARG A 25 -4.95 -6.75 7.99
CA ARG A 25 -5.86 -6.41 9.11
C ARG A 25 -5.73 -7.37 10.30
N LYS A 26 -5.39 -8.64 10.07
CA LYS A 26 -5.14 -9.62 11.14
C LYS A 26 -3.74 -9.52 11.76
N LYS A 27 -2.77 -9.03 11.00
CA LYS A 27 -1.36 -8.93 11.42
C LYS A 27 -1.08 -7.66 12.22
N TYR A 28 -1.67 -6.52 11.84
CA TYR A 28 -1.37 -5.22 12.46
C TYR A 28 -2.52 -4.76 13.35
N ASP A 29 -2.28 -4.65 14.64
CA ASP A 29 -3.30 -4.29 15.63
C ASP A 29 -3.80 -2.86 15.40
N ALA A 30 -2.93 -1.97 14.91
CA ALA A 30 -3.33 -0.62 14.50
C ALA A 30 -4.48 -0.61 13.47
N LEU A 31 -4.56 -1.57 12.55
CA LEU A 31 -5.66 -1.68 11.58
C LEU A 31 -6.96 -2.20 12.22
N ALA A 32 -6.85 -3.09 13.21
CA ALA A 32 -8.00 -3.71 13.86
C ALA A 32 -8.59 -2.82 14.95
N TYR A 33 -7.74 -2.24 15.81
CA TYR A 33 -8.10 -1.59 17.07
C TYR A 33 -7.61 -0.15 17.18
N GLY A 34 -6.80 0.33 16.23
CA GLY A 34 -6.23 1.67 16.31
C GLY A 34 -7.25 2.79 16.14
N GLY A 35 -7.06 3.87 16.89
CA GLY A 35 -7.85 5.10 16.79
C GLY A 35 -7.59 5.80 15.46
N PHE A 36 -8.64 6.39 14.87
CA PHE A 36 -8.59 7.04 13.55
C PHE A 36 -8.36 8.55 13.65
N ARG A 37 -7.51 9.08 12.77
CA ARG A 37 -7.36 10.54 12.62
C ARG A 37 -6.95 10.91 11.19
N ILE A 38 -7.57 11.94 10.63
CA ILE A 38 -7.13 12.56 9.37
C ILE A 38 -5.96 13.51 9.69
N VAL A 39 -4.84 13.35 8.98
CA VAL A 39 -3.65 14.18 9.14
C VAL A 39 -3.47 15.15 7.97
N TYR A 40 -4.08 14.87 6.82
CA TYR A 40 -4.06 15.75 5.65
C TYR A 40 -5.26 15.50 4.74
N ALA A 41 -5.87 16.57 4.22
CA ALA A 41 -6.93 16.48 3.22
C ALA A 41 -6.94 17.73 2.34
N ALA A 42 -6.27 17.68 1.20
CA ALA A 42 -6.26 18.78 0.22
C ALA A 42 -5.88 18.29 -1.18
N GLY A 43 -6.37 18.98 -2.21
CA GLY A 43 -5.95 18.74 -3.60
C GLY A 43 -6.28 17.35 -4.15
N GLY A 44 -7.33 16.69 -3.64
CA GLY A 44 -7.66 15.31 -4.02
C GLY A 44 -6.78 14.26 -3.35
N VAL A 45 -6.03 14.63 -2.31
CA VAL A 45 -5.20 13.72 -1.52
C VAL A 45 -5.70 13.70 -0.08
N ILE A 46 -5.95 12.51 0.44
CA ILE A 46 -6.38 12.27 1.81
C ILE A 46 -5.35 11.37 2.48
N CYS A 47 -4.83 11.81 3.62
CA CYS A 47 -3.96 11.01 4.47
C CYS A 47 -4.61 10.88 5.85
N PHE A 48 -4.71 9.66 6.35
CA PHE A 48 -5.20 9.39 7.68
C PHE A 48 -4.36 8.30 8.34
N ILE A 49 -4.32 8.35 9.67
CA ILE A 49 -3.64 7.37 10.48
C ILE A 49 -4.61 6.51 11.28
N ARG A 50 -4.17 5.29 11.58
CA ARG A 50 -4.71 4.43 12.62
C ARG A 50 -3.60 4.16 13.63
N LYS A 51 -3.77 4.54 14.89
CA LYS A 51 -2.73 4.36 15.93
C LYS A 51 -3.21 3.44 17.04
N HIS A 52 -2.40 2.43 17.37
CA HIS A 52 -2.60 1.55 18.52
C HIS A 52 -1.28 1.34 19.24
N LEU A 53 -1.16 1.85 20.47
CA LEU A 53 0.10 1.82 21.24
C LEU A 53 1.27 2.40 20.42
N ARG A 54 2.31 1.58 20.18
CA ARG A 54 3.53 1.91 19.41
C ARG A 54 3.39 1.64 17.91
N GLU A 55 2.21 1.24 17.45
CA GLU A 55 1.94 0.95 16.03
C GLU A 55 1.13 2.07 15.43
N THR A 56 1.61 2.59 14.30
CA THR A 56 0.90 3.59 13.51
C THR A 56 0.81 3.09 12.07
N ILE A 57 -0.39 3.10 11.53
CA ILE A 57 -0.64 2.83 10.11
C ILE A 57 -1.03 4.15 9.47
N ILE A 58 -0.35 4.55 8.41
CA ILE A 58 -0.74 5.69 7.59
C ILE A 58 -1.29 5.19 6.25
N SER A 59 -2.47 5.67 5.89
CA SER A 59 -3.08 5.44 4.58
C SER A 59 -3.06 6.75 3.81
N VAL A 60 -2.53 6.69 2.59
CA VAL A 60 -2.46 7.82 1.67
C VAL A 60 -3.24 7.47 0.40
N ILE A 61 -4.25 8.27 0.08
CA ILE A 61 -5.13 8.09 -1.06
C ILE A 61 -5.04 9.33 -1.93
N ASN A 62 -4.64 9.15 -3.19
CA ASN A 62 -4.61 10.20 -4.19
C ASN A 62 -5.68 9.93 -5.25
N THR A 63 -6.76 10.70 -5.23
CA THR A 63 -7.83 10.65 -6.24
C THR A 63 -7.64 11.68 -7.34
N SER A 64 -6.57 12.48 -7.28
CA SER A 64 -6.27 13.47 -8.31
C SER A 64 -5.58 12.82 -9.52
N THR A 65 -5.61 13.53 -10.65
CA THR A 65 -4.90 13.16 -11.87
C THR A 65 -3.42 13.54 -11.87
N LYS A 66 -2.91 14.10 -10.76
CA LYS A 66 -1.52 14.52 -10.58
C LYS A 66 -0.84 13.71 -9.49
N PRO A 67 0.49 13.49 -9.56
CA PRO A 67 1.21 12.85 -8.46
C PRO A 67 1.19 13.74 -7.22
N ALA A 68 1.27 13.11 -6.05
CA ALA A 68 1.29 13.76 -4.76
C ALA A 68 2.53 13.35 -3.97
N ALA A 69 3.09 14.29 -3.20
CA ALA A 69 4.24 14.03 -2.33
C ALA A 69 4.00 14.56 -0.91
N PRO A 70 3.03 14.02 -0.17
CA PRO A 70 2.83 14.44 1.21
C PRO A 70 4.04 14.02 2.06
N ALA A 71 4.40 14.87 3.01
CA ALA A 71 5.45 14.61 3.97
C ALA A 71 4.92 14.93 5.37
N PHE A 72 5.31 14.12 6.35
CA PHE A 72 4.85 14.27 7.72
C PHE A 72 6.01 14.14 8.70
N CYS A 73 6.11 15.05 9.65
CA CYS A 73 7.02 14.90 10.78
C CYS A 73 6.47 13.92 11.84
N ALA A 74 7.30 13.54 12.80
CA ALA A 74 6.91 12.60 13.87
C ALA A 74 5.67 13.09 14.64
N GLU A 75 5.60 14.38 14.92
CA GLU A 75 4.51 15.01 15.69
C GLU A 75 3.18 14.94 14.93
N GLU A 76 3.19 15.17 13.61
CA GLU A 76 2.01 15.07 12.75
C GLU A 76 1.49 13.63 12.66
N LEU A 77 2.39 12.66 12.80
CA LEU A 77 2.08 11.23 12.87
C LEU A 77 1.77 10.75 14.29
N PHE A 78 1.76 11.66 15.27
CA PHE A 78 1.53 11.36 16.69
C PHE A 78 2.49 10.31 17.24
N LEU A 79 3.72 10.27 16.73
CA LEU A 79 4.78 9.42 17.23
C LEU A 79 5.38 10.06 18.49
N MET A 80 5.49 9.29 19.56
CA MET A 80 6.02 9.74 20.84
C MET A 80 7.49 9.35 21.01
N HIS A 81 7.97 8.38 20.22
CA HIS A 81 9.34 7.89 20.21
C HIS A 81 9.89 7.87 18.78
N GLY A 82 11.16 7.48 18.64
CA GLY A 82 11.79 7.28 17.33
C GLY A 82 11.10 6.19 16.50
N ILE A 83 11.28 6.26 15.19
CA ILE A 83 10.79 5.23 14.26
C ILE A 83 11.80 4.07 14.26
N SER A 84 11.37 2.90 14.71
CA SER A 84 12.20 1.68 14.72
C SER A 84 12.01 0.85 13.44
N GLU A 85 10.81 0.83 12.88
CA GLU A 85 10.48 0.04 11.70
C GLU A 85 9.46 0.75 10.81
N THR A 86 9.60 0.60 9.49
CA THR A 86 8.60 1.04 8.51
C THR A 86 8.40 -0.02 7.43
N GLU A 87 7.16 -0.30 7.05
CA GLU A 87 6.82 -1.30 6.02
C GLU A 87 5.69 -0.77 5.12
N ILE A 88 5.81 -0.91 3.80
CA ILE A 88 4.67 -0.69 2.88
C ILE A 88 3.82 -1.97 2.88
N ILE A 89 2.63 -1.91 3.46
CA ILE A 89 1.75 -3.06 3.63
C ILE A 89 0.78 -3.24 2.46
N PHE A 90 0.51 -2.15 1.73
CA PHE A 90 -0.33 -2.17 0.53
C PHE A 90 0.07 -1.04 -0.42
N ASP A 91 0.10 -1.34 -1.71
CA ASP A 91 0.28 -0.39 -2.79
C ASP A 91 -0.66 -0.77 -3.93
N SER A 92 -1.59 0.12 -4.28
CA SER A 92 -2.56 -0.17 -5.34
C SER A 92 -1.93 -0.28 -6.73
N THR A 93 -0.76 0.34 -6.94
CA THR A 93 -0.03 0.27 -8.23
C THR A 93 0.61 -1.10 -8.45
N ALA A 94 0.84 -1.87 -7.37
CA ALA A 94 1.37 -3.23 -7.48
C ALA A 94 0.39 -4.21 -8.18
N HIS A 95 -0.90 -3.87 -8.28
CA HIS A 95 -1.90 -4.68 -8.98
C HIS A 95 -1.94 -4.49 -10.49
N GLU A 96 -1.30 -3.43 -10.99
CA GLU A 96 -1.10 -3.20 -12.43
C GLU A 96 0.03 -4.10 -12.99
N SER A 97 0.72 -4.85 -12.12
CA SER A 97 1.72 -5.86 -12.46
C SER A 97 1.36 -7.22 -11.85
N PRO A 98 0.72 -8.13 -12.60
CA PRO A 98 0.26 -9.45 -12.11
C PRO A 98 1.36 -10.31 -11.46
N GLU A 99 2.63 -10.02 -11.72
CA GLU A 99 3.78 -10.77 -11.24
C GLU A 99 4.07 -10.57 -9.74
N LEU A 100 3.66 -9.44 -9.15
CA LEU A 100 3.88 -9.11 -7.72
C LEU A 100 2.83 -9.71 -6.77
N ILE A 101 1.82 -10.39 -7.31
CA ILE A 101 0.68 -10.89 -6.53
C ILE A 101 0.83 -12.36 -6.14
N SER A 102 1.87 -13.07 -6.60
CA SER A 102 2.03 -14.49 -6.26
C SER A 102 2.52 -14.69 -4.82
N PRO A 103 1.70 -15.22 -3.89
CA PRO A 103 2.15 -15.60 -2.56
C PRO A 103 2.55 -17.07 -2.61
N ASN A 104 3.82 -17.34 -2.94
CA ASN A 104 4.52 -18.62 -2.83
C ASN A 104 3.97 -19.88 -3.55
N GLU A 105 4.90 -20.82 -3.72
CA GLU A 105 4.78 -22.25 -4.05
C GLU A 105 4.64 -22.64 -5.54
N GLY A 106 5.78 -23.00 -6.14
CA GLY A 106 5.95 -24.36 -6.68
C GLY A 106 5.04 -24.85 -7.81
N ALA A 107 4.26 -24.03 -8.48
CA ALA A 107 3.44 -24.49 -9.60
C ALA A 107 4.26 -24.55 -10.89
N LYS A 108 4.81 -25.73 -11.21
CA LYS A 108 5.17 -26.09 -12.59
C LYS A 108 3.90 -26.05 -13.42
N THR A 109 3.71 -25.00 -14.23
CA THR A 109 2.63 -24.98 -15.23
C THR A 109 3.03 -25.88 -16.41
N HIS A 110 2.20 -26.89 -16.67
CA HIS A 110 2.41 -27.95 -17.67
C HIS A 110 2.35 -27.51 -19.14
N SER A 111 2.51 -26.22 -19.43
CA SER A 111 2.59 -25.70 -20.80
C SER A 111 3.64 -24.60 -20.84
N GLY A 112 4.61 -24.74 -21.74
CA GLY A 112 5.76 -23.83 -21.91
C GLY A 112 5.38 -22.43 -22.42
N ARG A 113 4.40 -21.77 -21.81
CA ARG A 113 4.15 -20.34 -22.02
C ARG A 113 5.19 -19.56 -21.22
N LYS A 114 6.12 -18.94 -21.95
CA LYS A 114 7.00 -17.88 -21.41
C LYS A 114 6.11 -16.88 -20.66
N LYS A 115 6.40 -16.65 -19.37
CA LYS A 115 5.90 -15.49 -18.65
C LYS A 115 6.34 -14.27 -19.45
N ILE A 116 5.39 -13.55 -20.03
CA ILE A 116 5.67 -12.27 -20.66
C ILE A 116 5.88 -11.30 -19.50
N ASN A 117 7.14 -11.00 -19.20
CA ASN A 117 7.53 -9.97 -18.25
C ASN A 117 6.99 -8.62 -18.73
N ARG A 118 5.76 -8.31 -18.34
CA ARG A 118 5.15 -7.02 -18.66
C ARG A 118 5.57 -6.08 -17.55
N ALA A 119 6.49 -5.18 -17.87
CA ALA A 119 6.89 -4.12 -16.95
C ALA A 119 5.64 -3.35 -16.48
N PRO A 120 5.58 -2.91 -15.22
CA PRO A 120 4.51 -2.04 -14.74
C PRO A 120 4.32 -0.86 -15.70
N GLU A 121 3.08 -0.52 -16.05
CA GLU A 121 2.81 0.70 -16.84
C GLU A 121 3.23 1.97 -16.10
N ARG A 122 3.28 1.92 -14.75
CA ARG A 122 3.73 3.01 -13.88
C ARG A 122 4.65 2.49 -12.78
N ALA A 123 5.62 3.31 -12.39
CA ALA A 123 6.48 3.00 -11.25
C ALA A 123 5.66 2.90 -9.95
N PRO A 124 6.04 2.04 -9.00
CA PRO A 124 5.29 1.88 -7.75
C PRO A 124 5.31 3.15 -6.91
N ASN A 125 4.36 3.25 -5.96
CA ASN A 125 4.38 4.28 -4.94
C ASN A 125 5.64 4.12 -4.08
N LYS A 126 6.09 5.22 -3.47
CA LYS A 126 7.32 5.21 -2.66
C LYS A 126 7.08 5.85 -1.31
N MET A 127 7.82 5.34 -0.33
CA MET A 127 7.95 5.90 1.00
C MET A 127 9.44 5.99 1.31
N LYS A 128 9.84 7.09 1.95
CA LYS A 128 11.20 7.32 2.39
C LYS A 128 11.19 7.91 3.80
N LEU A 129 12.09 7.42 4.64
CA LEU A 129 12.39 8.04 5.92
C LEU A 129 13.20 9.33 5.68
N SER A 130 12.75 10.45 6.24
CA SER A 130 13.41 11.75 6.12
C SER A 130 13.55 12.36 7.51
N GLY A 131 14.74 12.25 8.11
CA GLY A 131 14.95 12.60 9.52
C GLY A 131 14.07 11.74 10.43
N ALA A 132 13.26 12.38 11.28
CA ALA A 132 12.27 11.72 12.14
C ALA A 132 10.89 11.57 11.48
N GLY A 133 10.74 11.94 10.21
CA GLY A 133 9.48 11.94 9.47
C GLY A 133 9.45 10.99 8.28
N LEU A 134 8.35 11.02 7.56
CA LEU A 134 8.11 10.22 6.35
C LEU A 134 7.75 11.10 5.17
N GLU A 135 8.39 10.84 4.05
CA GLU A 135 8.08 11.40 2.75
C GLU A 135 7.43 10.32 1.88
N PHE A 136 6.36 10.70 1.21
CA PHE A 136 5.62 9.82 0.31
C PHE A 136 5.73 10.32 -1.12
N PHE A 137 5.66 9.40 -2.08
CA PHE A 137 5.39 9.70 -3.47
C PHE A 137 4.26 8.78 -3.93
N ILE A 138 3.13 9.39 -4.29
CA ILE A 138 1.89 8.69 -4.62
C ILE A 138 1.48 9.07 -6.04
N ASN A 139 1.38 8.06 -6.89
CA ASN A 139 0.93 8.22 -8.26
C ASN A 139 -0.50 8.76 -8.33
N PRO A 140 -0.89 9.38 -9.46
CA PRO A 140 -2.29 9.71 -9.73
C PRO A 140 -3.21 8.51 -9.54
N GLU A 141 -4.42 8.76 -9.02
CA GLU A 141 -5.49 7.76 -8.92
C GLU A 141 -5.06 6.46 -8.21
N SER A 142 -4.21 6.59 -7.20
CA SER A 142 -3.61 5.45 -6.50
C SER A 142 -3.64 5.63 -4.98
N SER A 143 -3.33 4.56 -4.26
CA SER A 143 -3.26 4.56 -2.80
C SER A 143 -2.14 3.67 -2.30
N MET A 144 -1.62 4.04 -1.13
CA MET A 144 -0.62 3.29 -0.41
C MET A 144 -0.97 3.25 1.07
N VAL A 145 -0.63 2.16 1.73
CA VAL A 145 -0.73 2.03 3.18
C VAL A 145 0.61 1.58 3.71
N ALA A 146 1.11 2.29 4.72
CA ALA A 146 2.37 2.00 5.37
C ALA A 146 2.17 1.79 6.87
N TYR A 147 2.94 0.87 7.42
CA TYR A 147 3.09 0.58 8.83
C TYR A 147 4.34 1.25 9.38
N ILE A 148 4.25 1.70 10.62
CA ILE A 148 5.29 2.37 11.38
C ILE A 148 5.27 1.80 12.80
N ARG A 149 6.43 1.33 13.28
CA ARG A 149 6.65 0.93 14.67
C ARG A 149 7.51 1.96 15.37
N GLU A 150 7.12 2.34 16.57
CA GLU A 150 7.94 3.15 17.48
C GLU A 150 8.94 2.29 18.26
N GLU A 151 10.08 2.88 18.62
CA GLU A 151 11.07 2.32 19.57
C GLU A 151 10.46 1.90 20.92
#